data_AF-B3VDD9-F1
#
_entry.id   AF-B3VDD9-F1
#
_cell.length_a   1.000
_cell.length_b   1.000
_cell.length_c   1.000
_cell.angle_alpha   90.00
_cell.angle_beta   90.00
_cell.angle_gamma   90.00
#
_symmetry.space_group_name_H-M   'P 1'
#
loop_
_entity.id
_entity.type
_entity.pdbx_description
1 polymer ?
#
loop_
_entity_poly.entity_id
_entity_poly.type
_entity_poly.pdbx_seq_one_letter_code
_entity_poly.pdbx_strand_id
1 'polypeptide(L)'
;PEALKNMMQAMRAEFGTDLLAAAIAADASQGGKFDRANYADAAEYFDWYNVMTYNYFGTWAAQGPTAPHSPLTAYPGIQGEHYTSSATIAKLRGKGIPAKKLLLGIGAYGRGWTGV
;
A
#
# COMPACT_ATOMS: atom_id res chain seq x y z
N PRO A 1 -0.44 4.52 17.02
CA PRO A 1 -0.92 3.41 16.16
C PRO A 1 -2.45 3.39 15.99
N GLU A 2 -3.22 3.76 17.04
CA GLU A 2 -4.70 3.62 17.05
C GLU A 2 -5.51 4.66 16.25
N ALA A 3 -4.90 5.78 15.85
CA ALA A 3 -5.66 6.90 15.27
C ALA A 3 -6.52 6.49 14.05
N LEU A 4 -5.99 5.65 13.16
CA LEU A 4 -6.73 5.13 12.01
C LEU A 4 -7.95 4.31 12.44
N LYS A 5 -7.77 3.38 13.39
CA LYS A 5 -8.85 2.54 13.91
C LYS A 5 -9.95 3.40 14.55
N ASN A 6 -9.57 4.30 15.45
CA ASN A 6 -10.53 5.13 16.19
C ASN A 6 -11.33 6.04 15.25
N MET A 7 -10.66 6.65 14.27
CA MET A 7 -11.33 7.46 13.25
C MET A 7 -12.34 6.62 12.47
N MET A 8 -11.97 5.42 12.04
CA MET A 8 -12.83 4.59 11.20
C MET A 8 -13.98 3.94 11.96
N GLN A 9 -13.78 3.63 13.25
CA GLN A 9 -14.86 3.24 14.13
C GLN A 9 -15.90 4.35 14.26
N ALA A 10 -15.46 5.60 14.46
CA ALA A 10 -16.35 6.75 14.53
C ALA A 10 -17.09 6.98 13.19
N MET A 11 -16.38 6.89 12.07
CA MET A 11 -17.01 6.98 10.74
C MET A 11 -18.03 5.85 10.52
N ARG A 12 -17.74 4.61 10.92
CA ARG A 12 -18.71 3.51 10.79
C ARG A 12 -19.94 3.72 11.68
N ALA A 13 -19.78 4.30 12.86
CA ALA A 13 -20.91 4.66 13.72
C ALA A 13 -21.81 5.74 13.11
N GLU A 14 -21.22 6.73 12.43
CA GLU A 14 -21.94 7.83 11.78
C GLU A 14 -22.60 7.40 10.46
N PHE A 15 -21.85 6.73 9.59
CA PHE A 15 -22.27 6.41 8.22
C PHE A 15 -23.01 5.07 8.11
N GLY A 16 -23.08 4.28 9.18
CA GLY A 16 -23.87 3.05 9.23
C GLY A 16 -23.48 2.05 8.15
N THR A 17 -24.39 1.78 7.20
CA THR A 17 -24.20 0.81 6.11
C THR A 17 -23.59 1.40 4.84
N ASP A 18 -23.33 2.71 4.80
CA ASP A 18 -22.69 3.32 3.64
C ASP A 18 -21.25 2.82 3.47
N LEU A 19 -20.74 2.94 2.24
CA LEU A 19 -19.41 2.47 1.90
C LEU A 19 -18.33 3.32 2.56
N LEU A 20 -17.42 2.69 3.29
CA LEU A 20 -16.21 3.28 3.82
C LEU A 20 -14.99 2.56 3.25
N ALA A 21 -14.17 3.29 2.50
CA ALA A 21 -12.91 2.79 1.96
C ALA A 21 -11.78 3.80 2.19
N ALA A 22 -10.54 3.31 2.22
CA ALA A 22 -9.37 4.17 2.28
C ALA A 22 -8.31 3.79 1.24
N ALA A 23 -7.68 4.80 0.65
CA ALA A 23 -6.42 4.61 -0.05
C ALA A 23 -5.28 4.50 0.98
N ILE A 24 -4.47 3.46 0.88
CA ILE A 24 -3.34 3.22 1.81
C ILE A 24 -2.02 3.14 1.06
N ALA A 25 -0.94 3.54 1.73
CA ALA A 25 0.41 3.43 1.19
C ALA A 25 0.77 1.99 0.83
N ALA A 26 1.84 1.78 0.06
CA ALA A 26 2.36 0.47 -0.27
C ALA A 26 3.81 0.33 0.18
N ASP A 27 4.03 0.22 1.49
CA ASP A 27 5.37 0.10 2.08
C ASP A 27 5.42 -1.13 2.98
N ALA A 28 5.96 -2.21 2.42
CA ALA A 28 6.13 -3.49 3.09
C ALA A 28 7.47 -3.65 3.80
N SER A 29 8.30 -2.59 3.85
CA SER A 29 9.58 -2.63 4.56
C SER A 29 9.38 -2.94 6.04
N GLN A 30 10.38 -3.54 6.68
CA GLN A 30 10.37 -3.78 8.12
C GLN A 30 10.36 -2.43 8.87
N GLY A 31 9.36 -2.21 9.72
CA GLY A 31 9.22 -0.92 10.41
C GLY A 31 8.68 0.22 9.53
N GLY A 32 8.30 -0.11 8.29
CA GLY A 32 7.68 0.79 7.32
C GLY A 32 6.25 1.20 7.71
N LYS A 33 5.57 1.89 6.79
CA LYS A 33 4.28 2.55 7.07
C LYS A 33 3.20 1.60 7.60
N PHE A 34 3.16 0.35 7.14
CA PHE A 34 2.20 -0.64 7.63
C PHE A 34 2.43 -1.06 9.10
N ASP A 35 3.63 -0.85 9.63
CA ASP A 35 3.96 -1.20 11.01
C ASP A 35 3.75 -0.02 11.98
N ARG A 36 3.34 1.17 11.48
CA ARG A 36 3.12 2.38 12.28
C ARG A 36 1.66 2.59 12.71
N ALA A 37 0.72 1.84 12.15
CA ALA A 37 -0.71 1.94 12.45
C ALA A 37 -1.40 0.57 12.43
N ASN A 38 -2.54 0.47 13.12
CA ASN A 38 -3.30 -0.78 13.23
C ASN A 38 -4.25 -0.97 12.05
N TYR A 39 -3.70 -1.22 10.86
CA TYR A 39 -4.50 -1.50 9.66
C TYR A 39 -5.37 -2.76 9.77
N ALA A 40 -4.94 -3.74 10.58
CA ALA A 40 -5.67 -4.99 10.80
C ALA A 40 -6.99 -4.73 11.55
N ASP A 41 -6.91 -4.15 12.75
CA ASP A 41 -8.11 -3.75 13.51
C ASP A 41 -8.99 -2.77 12.74
N ALA A 42 -8.37 -1.77 12.10
CA ALA A 42 -9.13 -0.79 11.31
C ALA A 42 -9.89 -1.44 10.14
N ALA A 43 -9.40 -2.58 9.62
CA ALA A 43 -10.03 -3.28 8.50
C ALA A 43 -11.44 -3.78 8.85
N GLU A 44 -11.80 -3.93 10.13
CA GLU A 44 -13.17 -4.28 10.54
C GLU A 44 -14.18 -3.22 10.07
N TYR A 45 -13.81 -1.94 10.13
CA TYR A 45 -14.69 -0.81 9.85
C TYR A 45 -14.73 -0.39 8.39
N PHE A 46 -13.76 -0.81 7.58
CA PHE A 46 -13.73 -0.56 6.14
C PHE A 46 -14.44 -1.66 5.34
N ASP A 47 -15.05 -1.28 4.23
CA ASP A 47 -15.47 -2.22 3.18
C ASP A 47 -14.24 -2.79 2.45
N TRP A 48 -13.31 -1.91 2.06
CA TRP A 48 -12.01 -2.30 1.48
C TRP A 48 -10.95 -1.20 1.58
N TYR A 49 -9.70 -1.59 1.31
CA TYR A 49 -8.56 -0.71 1.09
C TYR A 49 -8.20 -0.66 -0.40
N ASN A 50 -7.98 0.55 -0.91
CA ASN A 50 -7.33 0.78 -2.20
C ASN A 50 -5.81 0.84 -1.94
N VAL A 51 -5.10 -0.26 -2.18
CA VAL A 51 -3.66 -0.33 -1.90
C VAL A 51 -2.91 0.37 -3.03
N MET A 52 -2.18 1.45 -2.73
CA MET A 52 -1.48 2.25 -3.75
C MET A 52 -0.19 1.58 -4.23
N THR A 53 -0.31 0.40 -4.86
CA THR A 53 0.80 -0.44 -5.36
C THR A 53 1.45 0.11 -6.63
N TYR A 54 1.84 1.38 -6.57
CA TYR A 54 2.54 2.14 -7.61
C TYR A 54 3.37 3.22 -6.93
N ASN A 55 4.25 3.89 -7.69
CA ASN A 55 5.21 4.87 -7.16
C ASN A 55 6.25 4.27 -6.20
N TYR A 56 6.60 3.01 -6.40
CA TYR A 56 7.70 2.38 -5.68
C TYR A 56 9.05 3.00 -6.04
N PHE A 57 9.25 3.32 -7.31
CA PHE A 57 10.47 3.90 -7.86
C PHE A 57 10.15 5.10 -8.74
N GLY A 58 11.04 6.09 -8.78
CA GLY A 58 10.80 7.31 -9.53
C GLY A 58 11.94 8.32 -9.43
N THR A 59 11.77 9.44 -10.12
CA THR A 59 12.78 10.47 -10.36
C THR A 59 13.31 11.19 -9.12
N TRP A 60 12.74 10.94 -7.95
CA TRP A 60 13.33 11.37 -6.68
C TRP A 60 14.72 10.76 -6.45
N ALA A 61 15.00 9.57 -7.00
CA ALA A 61 16.36 9.05 -7.16
C ALA A 61 16.91 9.49 -8.52
N ALA A 62 17.30 10.76 -8.64
CA ALA A 62 17.56 11.41 -9.93
C ALA A 62 18.65 10.73 -10.78
N GLN A 63 19.69 10.20 -10.15
CA GLN A 63 20.81 9.48 -10.81
C GLN A 63 20.54 7.97 -10.91
N GLY A 64 19.29 7.55 -10.71
CA GLY A 64 18.91 6.15 -10.67
C GLY A 64 19.26 5.45 -9.35
N PRO A 65 19.27 4.11 -9.35
CA PRO A 65 19.01 3.25 -10.50
C PRO A 65 17.57 3.35 -11.01
N THR A 66 17.38 3.17 -12.31
CA THR A 66 16.03 3.08 -12.90
C THR A 66 15.35 1.78 -12.51
N ALA A 67 14.04 1.84 -12.26
CA ALA A 67 13.22 0.67 -11.99
C ALA A 67 11.75 0.91 -12.37
N PRO A 68 10.96 -0.15 -12.65
CA PRO A 68 9.53 -0.02 -12.89
C PRO A 68 8.83 0.55 -11.65
N HIS A 69 8.08 1.65 -11.77
CA HIS A 69 7.43 2.26 -10.61
C HIS A 69 6.28 1.42 -9.99
N SER A 70 5.85 0.35 -10.65
CA SER A 70 4.72 -0.50 -10.28
C SER A 70 5.00 -1.98 -10.58
N PRO A 71 6.06 -2.60 -10.02
CA PRO A 71 6.41 -3.98 -10.32
C PRO A 71 5.49 -4.95 -9.56
N LEU A 72 4.96 -5.96 -10.26
CA LEU A 72 4.14 -6.99 -9.62
C LEU A 72 4.94 -7.82 -8.61
N THR A 73 6.15 -8.26 -9.00
CA THR A 73 7.05 -9.12 -8.22
C THR A 73 8.47 -8.56 -8.22
N ALA A 74 9.30 -9.08 -7.31
CA ALA A 74 10.74 -8.82 -7.32
C ALA A 74 11.40 -9.45 -8.56
N TYR A 75 12.55 -8.92 -8.95
CA TYR A 75 13.37 -9.41 -10.06
C TYR A 75 14.87 -9.21 -9.74
N PRO A 76 15.78 -9.98 -10.35
CA PRO A 76 17.21 -9.82 -10.11
C PRO A 76 17.68 -8.38 -10.35
N GLY A 77 18.28 -7.75 -9.33
CA GLY A 77 18.77 -6.37 -9.39
C GLY A 77 17.77 -5.29 -8.96
N ILE A 78 16.53 -5.64 -8.59
CA ILE A 78 15.59 -4.66 -8.00
C ILE A 78 16.15 -4.10 -6.69
N GLN A 79 16.05 -2.78 -6.51
CA GLN A 79 16.40 -2.16 -5.24
C GLN A 79 15.23 -2.28 -4.27
N GLY A 80 15.38 -3.06 -3.19
CA GLY A 80 14.32 -3.22 -2.20
C GLY A 80 13.19 -4.12 -2.67
N GLU A 81 13.33 -5.43 -2.46
CA GLU A 81 12.35 -6.46 -2.84
C GLU A 81 10.94 -6.28 -2.22
N HIS A 82 10.85 -5.50 -1.14
CA HIS A 82 9.60 -5.14 -0.47
C HIS A 82 8.80 -4.06 -1.22
N TYR A 83 9.39 -3.39 -2.20
CA TYR A 83 8.74 -2.39 -3.04
C TYR A 83 8.10 -3.02 -4.30
N THR A 84 7.27 -4.03 -4.06
CA THR A 84 6.54 -4.77 -5.09
C THR A 84 5.10 -4.96 -4.64
N SER A 85 4.19 -5.09 -5.61
CA SER A 85 2.78 -5.35 -5.35
C SER A 85 2.58 -6.63 -4.55
N SER A 86 3.28 -7.71 -4.91
CA SER A 86 3.17 -9.01 -4.24
C SER A 86 3.66 -8.94 -2.78
N ALA A 87 4.79 -8.29 -2.50
CA ALA A 87 5.27 -8.11 -1.13
C ALA A 87 4.33 -7.25 -0.30
N THR A 88 3.74 -6.21 -0.90
CA THR A 88 2.76 -5.32 -0.25
C THR A 88 1.50 -6.08 0.15
N ILE A 89 0.91 -6.84 -0.77
CA ILE A 89 -0.27 -7.65 -0.46
C ILE A 89 0.06 -8.77 0.54
N ALA A 90 1.22 -9.42 0.41
CA ALA A 90 1.66 -10.44 1.35
C ALA A 90 1.82 -9.88 2.77
N LYS A 91 2.43 -8.70 2.94
CA LYS A 91 2.57 -8.03 4.25
C LYS A 91 1.21 -7.71 4.86
N LEU A 92 0.29 -7.09 4.10
CA LEU A 92 -1.05 -6.75 4.58
C LEU A 92 -1.85 -8.00 5.00
N ARG A 93 -1.80 -9.06 4.20
CA ARG A 93 -2.41 -10.36 4.54
C ARG A 93 -1.76 -11.00 5.76
N GLY A 94 -0.44 -10.93 5.88
CA GLY A 94 0.32 -11.42 7.04
C GLY A 94 -0.01 -10.68 8.33
N LYS A 95 -0.51 -9.44 8.25
CA LYS A 95 -1.06 -8.69 9.39
C LYS A 95 -2.51 -9.07 9.74
N GLY A 96 -3.14 -9.97 8.98
CA GLY A 96 -4.50 -10.45 9.24
C GLY A 96 -5.60 -9.75 8.44
N ILE A 97 -5.27 -8.87 7.49
CA ILE A 97 -6.28 -8.20 6.67
C ILE A 97 -6.87 -9.19 5.66
N PRO A 98 -8.21 -9.38 5.60
CA PRO A 98 -8.83 -10.31 4.64
C PRO A 98 -8.54 -9.90 3.19
N ALA A 99 -8.17 -10.87 2.35
CA ALA A 99 -7.84 -10.61 0.94
C ALA A 99 -8.97 -9.92 0.17
N LYS A 100 -10.24 -10.26 0.48
CA LYS A 100 -11.42 -9.63 -0.12
C LYS A 100 -11.57 -8.13 0.16
N LYS A 101 -10.83 -7.60 1.14
CA LYS A 101 -10.80 -6.17 1.49
C LYS A 101 -9.58 -5.45 0.89
N LEU A 102 -8.80 -6.08 0.01
CA LEU A 102 -7.59 -5.50 -0.57
C LEU A 102 -7.76 -5.35 -2.09
N LEU A 103 -7.89 -4.12 -2.57
CA LEU A 103 -7.90 -3.81 -4.00
C LEU A 103 -6.50 -3.41 -4.46
N LEU A 104 -6.04 -4.05 -5.53
CA LEU A 104 -4.74 -3.77 -6.13
C LEU A 104 -4.76 -2.46 -6.93
N GLY A 105 -3.80 -1.57 -6.69
CA GLY A 105 -3.71 -0.29 -7.38
C GLY A 105 -3.03 -0.40 -8.74
N ILE A 106 -3.60 0.25 -9.75
CA ILE A 106 -3.04 0.35 -11.11
C ILE A 106 -2.82 1.83 -11.45
N GLY A 107 -1.57 2.21 -11.70
CA GLY A 107 -1.24 3.56 -12.15
C GLY A 107 -1.45 3.71 -13.65
N ALA A 108 -2.35 4.60 -14.07
CA ALA A 108 -2.57 4.93 -15.48
C ALA A 108 -1.55 5.96 -16.01
N TYR A 109 -0.28 5.81 -15.62
CA TYR A 109 0.83 6.70 -15.98
C TYR A 109 2.18 5.97 -15.83
N GLY A 110 3.23 6.50 -16.46
CA GLY A 110 4.60 6.00 -16.30
C GLY A 110 5.49 6.94 -15.48
N ARG A 111 6.63 6.42 -15.01
CA ARG A 111 7.75 7.22 -14.49
C ARG A 111 9.00 6.90 -15.28
N GLY A 112 9.80 7.93 -15.57
CA GLY A 112 10.98 7.80 -16.40
C GLY A 112 12.08 8.77 -16.00
N TRP A 113 13.31 8.42 -16.36
CA TRP A 113 14.52 9.20 -16.16
C TRP A 113 15.10 9.60 -17.51
N THR A 114 16.05 10.53 -17.51
CA THR A 114 16.84 10.90 -18.69
C THR A 114 18.32 10.93 -18.33
N GLY A 115 19.20 10.55 -19.26
CA GLY A 115 20.65 10.62 -19.08
C GLY A 115 21.21 9.70 -17.98
N VAL A 116 20.63 8.50 -17.82
CA VAL A 116 21.00 7.48 -16.82
C VAL A 116 21.71 6.29 -17.45
#